data_AF-A0A8X6WTT7-F1
#
_entry.id   AF-A0A8X6WTT7-F1
#
_cell.length_a   1.000
_cell.length_b   1.000
_cell.length_c   1.000
_cell.angle_alpha   90.00
_cell.angle_beta   90.00
_cell.angle_gamma   90.00
#
_symmetry.space_group_name_H-M   'P 1'
#
loop_
_entity.id
_entity.type
_entity.pdbx_description
1 polymer ?
#
loop_
_entity_poly.entity_id
_entity_poly.type
_entity_poly.pdbx_seq_one_letter_code
_entity_poly.pdbx_strand_id
1 'polypeptide(L)'
;MQEMISATAHELRALCLSLNPQKCATLHLSGRVPTGSVQTKFLLDGAEIQALSDGDAYTYLETPVGFFVQKHFKTANQSLTILEKISTSHLAQWQKLDALKTFFFPTLSFSMRTGQLGKTDWSEVDVAARKEIKSIHSLPSSASNHYIYGNRKLGGCGVPSAAEDSDFYLVDSAFKLLTSRDEDVTFEALGQLTRTVAHRIGRQPTDGDLDAYLSGSMEGRYAETTNQLSNTWTLARKASTRQLVSWTFTEGRPTNLLATPSQGKVMDCVAMAPASSHFITNGKYTRFSDWKFIHKARLNLVPLNANKKGPLPTLRACRKCGQWDETLPHVINHCKSYSAAWQLRHNAVLARIGAAIAFKGTILSENQVVGHNRLRPDLVAQIDNNIYIIDVTIPFENRRQAFSQARERKVFKYLELLPYFTSLGFQQVHIAPIVVGSLGAWDPENDIFLRKVATNRYLAVLRKLCVSDCIRWSRDIYIQHLTGAKQYCTGSPPSPVHSRTTELTELWAFSERLIDSELIFEQCNSSWHPNN
;
A
#
# COMPACT_ATOMS: atom_id res chain seq x y z
N MET A 1 2.13 37.06 -23.76
CA MET A 1 2.97 36.74 -22.59
C MET A 1 3.14 37.94 -21.65
N GLN A 2 3.61 39.12 -22.10
CA GLN A 2 3.72 40.31 -21.23
C GLN A 2 2.39 40.68 -20.54
N GLU A 3 1.28 40.65 -21.29
CA GLU A 3 -0.06 40.90 -20.73
C GLU A 3 -0.43 39.89 -19.65
N MET A 4 -0.15 38.59 -19.86
CA MET A 4 -0.38 37.56 -18.84
C MET A 4 0.45 37.78 -17.59
N ILE A 5 1.75 38.11 -17.73
CA ILE A 5 2.63 38.42 -16.59
C ILE A 5 2.04 39.59 -15.79
N SER A 6 1.60 40.63 -16.48
CA SER A 6 1.04 41.84 -15.87
C SER A 6 -0.30 41.56 -15.17
N ALA A 7 -1.17 40.76 -15.79
CA ALA A 7 -2.44 40.33 -15.21
C ALA A 7 -2.25 39.47 -13.96
N THR A 8 -1.37 38.47 -14.02
CA THR A 8 -1.05 37.62 -12.86
C THR A 8 -0.44 38.44 -11.72
N ALA A 9 0.44 39.38 -12.02
CA ALA A 9 1.00 40.28 -11.01
C ALA A 9 -0.07 41.15 -10.34
N HIS A 10 -1.05 41.63 -11.11
CA HIS A 10 -2.17 42.41 -10.60
C HIS A 10 -3.09 41.58 -9.69
N GLU A 11 -3.47 40.37 -10.11
CA GLU A 11 -4.31 39.47 -9.30
C GLU A 11 -3.63 39.05 -7.99
N LEU A 12 -2.33 38.75 -8.03
CA LEU A 12 -1.57 38.41 -6.82
C LEU A 12 -1.52 39.58 -5.84
N ARG A 13 -1.45 40.84 -6.33
CA ARG A 13 -1.52 42.02 -5.44
C ARG A 13 -2.87 42.15 -4.75
N ALA A 14 -3.96 41.80 -5.42
CA ALA A 14 -5.28 41.75 -4.80
C ALA A 14 -5.33 40.75 -3.62
N LEU A 15 -4.41 39.76 -3.62
CA LEU A 15 -4.20 38.79 -2.54
C LEU A 15 -3.05 39.16 -1.58
N CYS A 16 -2.53 40.40 -1.64
CA CYS A 16 -1.37 40.86 -0.87
C CYS A 16 -0.07 40.05 -1.12
N LEU A 17 0.08 39.47 -2.32
CA LEU A 17 1.28 38.78 -2.77
C LEU A 17 2.01 39.59 -3.85
N SER A 18 3.34 39.53 -3.86
CA SER A 18 4.18 40.19 -4.87
C SER A 18 5.15 39.21 -5.51
N LEU A 19 5.27 39.24 -6.83
CA LEU A 19 6.28 38.49 -7.56
C LEU A 19 7.66 39.15 -7.43
N ASN A 20 8.72 38.37 -7.25
CA ASN A 20 10.09 38.87 -7.23
C ASN A 20 10.73 38.69 -8.61
N PRO A 21 11.01 39.77 -9.36
CA PRO A 21 11.61 39.69 -10.70
C PRO A 21 12.93 38.91 -10.74
N GLN A 22 13.74 38.99 -9.69
CA GLN A 22 15.02 38.28 -9.61
C GLN A 22 14.89 36.76 -9.45
N LYS A 23 13.70 36.29 -9.05
CA LYS A 23 13.37 34.85 -8.99
C LYS A 23 12.56 34.40 -10.20
N CYS A 24 12.27 35.29 -11.14
CA CYS A 24 11.55 34.96 -12.36
C CYS A 24 12.52 34.77 -13.52
N ALA A 25 12.17 33.90 -14.47
CA ALA A 25 12.89 33.75 -15.72
C ALA A 25 11.92 33.48 -16.87
N THR A 26 12.28 33.88 -18.09
CA THR A 26 11.49 33.66 -19.30
C THR A 26 12.31 32.93 -20.35
N LEU A 27 11.70 31.97 -21.05
CA LEU A 27 12.29 31.26 -22.18
C LEU A 27 11.39 31.45 -23.40
N HIS A 28 11.91 32.07 -24.46
CA HIS A 28 11.20 32.22 -25.73
C HIS A 28 11.96 31.47 -26.83
N LEU A 29 11.29 30.55 -27.51
CA LEU A 29 11.86 29.75 -28.60
C LEU A 29 11.32 30.25 -29.95
N SER A 30 12.20 30.33 -30.96
CA SER A 30 11.87 30.87 -32.29
C SER A 30 10.80 30.09 -33.05
N GLY A 31 10.62 28.80 -32.73
CA GLY A 31 9.69 27.90 -33.42
C GLY A 31 10.04 27.60 -34.88
N ARG A 32 11.17 28.10 -35.40
CA ARG A 32 11.66 27.89 -36.77
C ARG A 32 12.91 27.05 -36.74
N VAL A 33 13.05 26.06 -37.63
CA VAL A 33 14.24 25.20 -37.69
C VAL A 33 15.43 25.97 -38.30
N PRO A 34 16.62 25.95 -37.68
CA PRO A 34 16.92 25.36 -36.37
C PRO A 34 16.33 26.19 -35.22
N THR A 35 15.61 25.52 -34.31
CA THR A 35 14.98 26.18 -33.15
C THR A 35 16.05 26.68 -32.20
N GLY A 36 15.97 27.95 -31.82
CA GLY A 36 16.88 28.59 -30.86
C GLY A 36 16.12 29.54 -29.94
N SER A 37 16.76 29.93 -28.84
CA SER A 37 16.24 30.96 -27.93
C SER A 37 16.25 32.33 -28.58
N VAL A 38 15.20 33.11 -28.27
CA VAL A 38 15.05 34.50 -28.67
C VAL A 38 15.09 35.35 -27.40
N GLN A 39 15.97 36.34 -27.39
CA GLN A 39 16.15 37.25 -26.25
C GLN A 39 15.03 38.29 -26.22
N THR A 40 13.83 37.87 -25.79
CA THR A 40 12.69 38.75 -25.59
C THR A 40 12.65 39.24 -24.15
N LYS A 41 12.65 40.56 -23.99
CA LYS A 41 12.62 41.21 -22.69
C LYS A 41 11.19 41.33 -22.19
N PHE A 42 10.96 40.87 -20.96
CA PHE A 42 9.69 41.04 -20.27
C PHE A 42 9.91 41.85 -18.99
N LEU A 43 8.92 42.67 -18.65
CA LEU A 43 8.96 43.55 -17.49
C LEU A 43 7.97 43.07 -16.43
N LEU A 44 8.37 43.14 -15.16
CA LEU A 44 7.53 42.94 -13.99
C LEU A 44 7.75 44.15 -13.08
N ASP A 45 6.74 45.00 -12.95
CA ASP A 45 6.82 46.24 -12.17
C ASP A 45 7.97 47.18 -12.57
N GLY A 46 8.21 47.26 -13.88
CA GLY A 46 9.31 48.06 -14.44
C GLY A 46 10.69 47.42 -14.31
N ALA A 47 10.82 46.29 -13.59
CA ALA A 47 12.06 45.52 -13.53
C ALA A 47 12.10 44.45 -14.64
N GLU A 48 13.26 44.30 -15.28
CA GLU A 48 13.48 43.28 -16.32
C GLU A 48 13.58 41.88 -15.71
N ILE A 49 12.82 40.92 -16.25
CA ILE A 49 12.91 39.51 -15.90
C ILE A 49 14.06 38.87 -16.69
N GLN A 50 14.82 37.96 -16.06
CA GLN A 50 15.88 37.23 -16.73
C GLN A 50 15.37 36.45 -17.96
N ALA A 51 15.89 36.76 -19.15
CA ALA A 51 15.66 35.97 -20.35
C ALA A 51 16.72 34.87 -20.47
N LEU A 52 16.30 33.60 -20.60
CA LEU A 52 17.18 32.45 -20.73
C LEU A 52 17.62 32.27 -22.19
N SER A 53 18.92 32.06 -22.39
CA SER A 53 19.55 31.71 -23.67
C SER A 53 19.70 30.19 -23.85
N ASP A 54 20.18 29.77 -25.02
CA ASP A 54 20.55 28.38 -25.28
C ASP A 54 21.65 27.94 -24.31
N GLY A 55 21.41 26.88 -23.54
CA GLY A 55 22.30 26.38 -22.50
C GLY A 55 22.05 26.99 -21.11
N ASP A 56 21.33 28.11 -21.00
CA ASP A 56 20.99 28.71 -19.70
C ASP A 56 19.88 27.91 -19.00
N ALA A 57 19.99 27.79 -17.68
CA ALA A 57 19.06 27.02 -16.86
C ALA A 57 18.45 27.85 -15.73
N TYR A 58 17.14 27.75 -15.58
CA TYR A 58 16.42 28.18 -14.38
C TYR A 58 16.21 26.97 -13.46
N THR A 59 16.48 27.11 -12.16
CA THR A 59 16.33 26.01 -11.21
C THR A 59 14.90 25.96 -10.67
N TYR A 60 14.16 24.92 -11.01
CA TYR A 60 12.81 24.66 -10.50
C TYR A 60 12.79 23.33 -9.74
N LEU A 61 12.48 23.37 -8.43
CA LEU A 61 12.52 22.21 -7.55
C LEU A 61 13.85 21.42 -7.70
N GLU A 62 14.96 22.15 -7.61
CA GLU A 62 16.33 21.64 -7.77
C GLU A 62 16.64 21.04 -9.16
N THR A 63 15.71 21.11 -10.10
CA THR A 63 15.86 20.64 -11.47
C THR A 63 16.21 21.82 -12.39
N PRO A 64 17.32 21.77 -13.13
CA PRO A 64 17.62 22.79 -14.13
C PRO A 64 16.66 22.65 -15.32
N VAL A 65 15.95 23.73 -15.64
CA VAL A 65 14.98 23.81 -16.75
C VAL A 65 15.45 24.89 -17.73
N GLY A 66 15.53 24.55 -19.02
CA GLY A 66 15.89 25.47 -20.10
C GLY A 66 16.05 24.73 -21.43
N PHE A 67 16.53 25.43 -22.46
CA PHE A 67 16.72 24.88 -23.80
C PHE A 67 18.20 24.52 -24.02
N PHE A 68 18.49 23.31 -24.52
CA PHE A 68 19.85 22.75 -24.60
C PHE A 68 20.66 22.75 -23.28
N VAL A 69 19.97 22.80 -22.14
CA VAL A 69 20.61 22.72 -20.83
C VAL A 69 21.24 21.35 -20.65
N GLN A 70 22.55 21.33 -20.37
CA GLN A 70 23.15 20.13 -19.81
C GLN A 70 22.44 19.83 -18.50
N LYS A 71 21.81 18.66 -18.39
CA LYS A 71 21.23 18.18 -17.15
C LYS A 71 22.35 18.15 -16.10
N HIS A 72 22.46 19.21 -15.30
CA HIS A 72 23.51 19.28 -14.30
C HIS A 72 23.33 18.12 -13.34
N PHE A 73 24.39 17.31 -13.21
CA PHE A 73 24.63 16.28 -12.21
C PHE A 73 24.59 16.79 -10.75
N LYS A 74 24.02 17.97 -10.47
CA LYS A 74 23.97 18.57 -9.13
C LYS A 74 23.33 17.61 -8.12
N THR A 75 22.28 16.88 -8.48
CA THR A 75 21.65 15.93 -7.57
C THR A 75 22.50 14.69 -7.32
N ALA A 76 23.24 14.20 -8.32
CA ALA A 76 24.21 13.12 -8.12
C ALA A 76 25.35 13.59 -7.21
N ASN A 77 25.91 14.78 -7.45
CA ASN A 77 27.02 15.33 -6.66
C ASN A 77 26.63 15.66 -5.21
N GLN A 78 25.43 16.21 -4.98
CA GLN A 78 24.91 16.41 -3.62
C GLN A 78 24.66 15.09 -2.89
N SER A 79 24.14 14.08 -3.59
CA SER A 79 23.94 12.75 -3.02
C SER A 79 25.27 12.07 -2.70
N LEU A 80 26.28 12.20 -3.57
CA LEU A 80 27.64 11.72 -3.32
C LEU A 80 28.28 12.44 -2.12
N THR A 81 27.95 13.71 -1.88
CA THR A 81 28.37 14.42 -0.66
C THR A 81 27.78 13.78 0.61
N ILE A 82 26.52 13.36 0.58
CA ILE A 82 25.89 12.64 1.70
C ILE A 82 26.58 11.30 1.92
N LEU A 83 26.83 10.55 0.84
CA LEU A 83 27.56 9.29 0.88
C LEU A 83 28.95 9.45 1.52
N GLU A 84 29.70 10.47 1.10
CA GLU A 84 31.03 10.78 1.64
C GLU A 84 30.97 11.17 3.12
N LYS A 85 30.02 12.01 3.53
CA LYS A 85 29.80 12.38 4.94
C LYS A 85 29.50 11.17 5.81
N ILE A 86 28.66 10.25 5.34
CA ILE A 86 28.35 9.03 6.09
C ILE A 86 29.59 8.13 6.17
N SER A 87 30.32 7.97 5.06
CA SER A 87 31.53 7.13 5.00
C SER A 87 32.64 7.62 5.93
N THR A 88 32.88 8.94 5.96
CA THR A 88 33.91 9.59 6.78
C THR A 88 33.52 9.81 8.25
N SER A 89 32.25 9.61 8.60
CA SER A 89 31.78 9.78 9.98
C SER A 89 32.43 8.83 10.98
N HIS A 90 32.35 9.17 12.28
CA HIS A 90 32.79 8.32 13.39
C HIS A 90 31.77 7.23 13.79
N LEU A 91 30.73 7.01 12.99
CA LEU A 91 29.74 5.96 13.24
C LEU A 91 30.36 4.57 13.16
N ALA A 92 29.82 3.62 13.94
CA ALA A 92 30.19 2.21 13.81
C ALA A 92 29.81 1.66 12.42
N GLN A 93 30.49 0.62 11.95
CA GLN A 93 30.29 0.08 10.59
C GLN A 93 28.82 -0.26 10.28
N TRP A 94 28.10 -0.87 11.23
CA TRP A 94 26.68 -1.19 11.07
C TRP A 94 25.78 0.07 11.07
N GLN A 95 26.14 1.11 11.83
CA GLN A 95 25.42 2.38 11.87
C GLN A 95 25.59 3.15 10.56
N LYS A 96 26.78 3.14 9.96
CA LYS A 96 27.01 3.73 8.62
C LYS A 96 26.10 3.09 7.59
N LEU A 97 26.00 1.76 7.62
CA LEU A 97 25.18 1.01 6.67
C LEU A 97 23.68 1.25 6.86
N ASP A 98 23.23 1.41 8.10
CA ASP A 98 21.87 1.83 8.40
C ASP A 98 21.60 3.27 7.94
N ALA A 99 22.53 4.19 8.21
CA ALA A 99 22.45 5.59 7.77
C ALA A 99 22.38 5.71 6.23
N LEU A 100 23.12 4.89 5.48
CA LEU A 100 23.01 4.87 4.02
C LEU A 100 21.59 4.54 3.56
N LYS A 101 20.94 3.55 4.18
CA LYS A 101 19.58 3.13 3.82
C LYS A 101 18.53 4.13 4.25
N THR A 102 18.77 4.81 5.37
CA THR A 102 17.81 5.72 5.98
C THR A 102 17.90 7.13 5.39
N PHE A 103 19.08 7.58 4.96
CA PHE A 103 19.30 8.96 4.52
C PHE A 103 19.76 9.06 3.07
N PHE A 104 20.72 8.24 2.62
CA PHE A 104 21.29 8.38 1.27
C PHE A 104 20.35 7.86 0.17
N PHE A 105 19.86 6.62 0.25
CA PHE A 105 18.98 6.09 -0.80
C PHE A 105 17.64 6.87 -0.93
N PRO A 106 16.99 7.29 0.17
CA PRO A 106 15.75 8.06 0.07
C PRO A 106 15.89 9.41 -0.63
N THR A 107 17.04 10.10 -0.52
CA THR A 107 17.25 11.38 -1.22
C THR A 107 17.29 11.23 -2.75
N LEU A 108 17.61 10.02 -3.25
CA LEU A 108 17.65 9.76 -4.69
C LEU A 108 16.25 9.61 -5.30
N SER A 109 15.23 9.31 -4.47
CA SER A 109 13.90 8.91 -4.94
C SER A 109 13.21 9.96 -5.80
N PHE A 110 13.37 11.25 -5.50
CA PHE A 110 12.78 12.33 -6.29
C PHE A 110 13.32 12.32 -7.73
N SER A 111 14.64 12.37 -7.88
CA SER A 111 15.31 12.33 -9.17
C SER A 111 15.01 11.06 -9.98
N MET A 112 14.86 9.93 -9.30
CA MET A 112 14.44 8.67 -9.91
C MET A 112 13.02 8.76 -10.47
N ARG A 113 12.07 9.28 -9.68
CA ARG A 113 10.66 9.43 -10.07
C ARG A 113 10.48 10.38 -11.25
N THR A 114 11.24 11.47 -11.27
CA THR A 114 11.18 12.48 -12.35
C THR A 114 12.06 12.12 -13.55
N GLY A 115 12.78 11.00 -13.50
CA GLY A 115 13.63 10.56 -14.61
C GLY A 115 14.74 11.55 -14.98
N GLN A 116 15.28 12.26 -13.99
CA GLN A 116 16.33 13.26 -14.21
C GLN A 116 17.58 12.61 -14.80
N LEU A 117 17.99 11.47 -14.23
CA LEU A 117 19.16 10.68 -14.63
C LEU A 117 18.77 9.38 -15.33
N GLY A 118 19.65 8.92 -16.23
CA GLY A 118 19.53 7.65 -16.92
C GLY A 118 19.96 6.45 -16.06
N LYS A 119 19.67 5.24 -16.55
CA LYS A 119 20.05 3.98 -15.88
C LYS A 119 21.56 3.84 -15.70
N THR A 120 22.35 4.30 -16.67
CA THR A 120 23.81 4.30 -16.63
C THR A 120 24.32 5.18 -15.49
N ASP A 121 23.77 6.38 -15.36
CA ASP A 121 24.12 7.34 -14.30
C ASP A 121 23.80 6.76 -12.92
N TRP A 122 22.64 6.11 -12.76
CA TRP A 122 22.30 5.41 -11.51
C TRP A 122 23.21 4.21 -11.23
N SER A 123 23.70 3.55 -12.29
CA SER A 123 24.68 2.46 -12.15
C SER A 123 26.03 2.98 -11.66
N GLU A 124 26.43 4.19 -12.05
CA GLU A 124 27.64 4.85 -11.53
C GLU A 124 27.48 5.22 -10.05
N VAL A 125 26.31 5.72 -9.65
CA VAL A 125 25.99 5.95 -8.24
C VAL A 125 26.07 4.65 -7.44
N ASP A 126 25.53 3.55 -7.98
CA ASP A 126 25.62 2.23 -7.37
C ASP A 126 27.08 1.73 -7.26
N VAL A 127 27.94 2.01 -8.25
CA VAL A 127 29.36 1.67 -8.20
C VAL A 127 30.06 2.45 -7.09
N ALA A 128 29.80 3.76 -6.98
CA ALA A 128 30.36 4.61 -5.93
C ALA A 128 29.90 4.15 -4.53
N ALA A 129 28.59 4.00 -4.32
CA ALA A 129 28.03 3.52 -3.06
C ALA A 129 28.56 2.14 -2.67
N ARG A 130 28.70 1.23 -3.64
CA ARG A 130 29.24 -0.11 -3.39
C ARG A 130 30.70 -0.09 -2.96
N LYS A 131 31.53 0.79 -3.53
CA LYS A 131 32.92 0.97 -3.12
C LYS A 131 32.99 1.38 -1.64
N GLU A 132 32.16 2.35 -1.25
CA GLU A 132 32.07 2.80 0.14
C GLU A 132 31.54 1.71 1.08
N ILE A 133 30.51 0.95 0.69
CA ILE A 133 29.97 -0.15 1.50
C ILE A 133 31.01 -1.26 1.71
N LYS A 134 31.78 -1.59 0.66
CA LYS A 134 32.89 -2.55 0.78
C LYS A 134 33.97 -2.02 1.73
N SER A 135 34.30 -0.73 1.66
CA SER A 135 35.23 -0.08 2.59
C SER A 135 34.73 -0.13 4.05
N ILE A 136 33.46 0.22 4.29
CA ILE A 136 32.81 0.18 5.62
C ILE A 136 32.89 -1.22 6.24
N HIS A 137 32.76 -2.28 5.44
CA HIS A 137 32.85 -3.66 5.91
C HIS A 137 34.23 -4.29 5.80
N SER A 138 35.25 -3.51 5.42
CA SER A 138 36.62 -4.02 5.20
C SER A 138 36.65 -5.21 4.21
N LEU A 139 35.80 -5.16 3.18
CA LEU A 139 35.71 -6.19 2.14
C LEU A 139 36.65 -5.86 0.98
N PRO A 140 37.29 -6.88 0.37
CA PRO A 140 38.06 -6.67 -0.85
C PRO A 140 37.17 -6.26 -2.02
N SER A 141 37.76 -5.63 -3.04
CA SER A 141 37.05 -5.23 -4.26
C SER A 141 36.38 -6.41 -4.97
N SER A 142 36.95 -7.61 -4.86
CA SER A 142 36.43 -8.88 -5.40
C SER A 142 35.21 -9.43 -4.66
N ALA A 143 34.83 -8.88 -3.50
CA ALA A 143 33.70 -9.37 -2.73
C ALA A 143 32.39 -9.35 -3.56
N SER A 144 31.59 -10.40 -3.43
CA SER A 144 30.37 -10.59 -4.23
C SER A 144 29.37 -9.46 -4.00
N ASN A 145 28.86 -8.88 -5.10
CA ASN A 145 27.81 -7.87 -5.04
C ASN A 145 26.49 -8.45 -4.51
N HIS A 146 26.28 -9.76 -4.66
CA HIS A 146 25.12 -10.45 -4.08
C HIS A 146 25.13 -10.39 -2.55
N TYR A 147 26.29 -10.31 -1.91
CA TYR A 147 26.34 -10.09 -0.46
C TYR A 147 25.82 -8.70 -0.08
N ILE A 148 26.05 -7.67 -0.92
CA ILE A 148 25.65 -6.29 -0.63
C ILE A 148 24.14 -6.08 -0.89
N TYR A 149 23.68 -6.45 -2.07
CA TYR A 149 22.28 -6.25 -2.48
C TYR A 149 21.34 -7.37 -2.00
N GLY A 150 21.91 -8.53 -1.65
CA GLY A 150 21.14 -9.71 -1.24
C GLY A 150 20.32 -9.49 0.02
N ASN A 151 19.24 -10.27 0.14
CA ASN A 151 18.29 -10.16 1.24
C ASN A 151 18.97 -10.45 2.60
N ARG A 152 18.68 -9.61 3.61
CA ARG A 152 19.12 -9.79 5.01
C ARG A 152 18.82 -11.18 5.57
N LYS A 153 17.69 -11.79 5.18
CA LYS A 153 17.29 -13.14 5.62
C LYS A 153 18.15 -14.26 5.04
N LEU A 154 18.90 -13.99 3.98
CA LEU A 154 19.80 -14.92 3.31
C LEU A 154 21.27 -14.58 3.59
N GLY A 155 21.55 -13.74 4.59
CA GLY A 155 22.91 -13.34 4.96
C GLY A 155 23.48 -12.19 4.13
N GLY A 156 22.67 -11.51 3.31
CA GLY A 156 23.11 -10.30 2.60
C GLY A 156 22.92 -9.02 3.42
N CYS A 157 23.50 -7.91 2.97
CA CYS A 157 23.38 -6.62 3.64
C CYS A 157 21.99 -6.01 3.42
N GLY A 158 21.32 -6.30 2.29
CA GLY A 158 20.01 -5.75 1.92
C GLY A 158 20.08 -4.25 1.64
N VAL A 159 21.09 -3.82 0.89
CA VAL A 159 21.22 -2.46 0.37
C VAL A 159 20.40 -2.33 -0.92
N PRO A 160 19.64 -1.24 -1.13
CA PRO A 160 18.96 -1.00 -2.40
C PRO A 160 19.95 -0.81 -3.56
N SER A 161 19.53 -1.09 -4.79
CA SER A 161 20.24 -0.67 -6.00
C SER A 161 19.53 0.56 -6.55
N ALA A 162 20.23 1.68 -6.62
CA ALA A 162 19.71 2.91 -7.19
C ALA A 162 19.29 2.71 -8.65
N ALA A 163 20.09 1.95 -9.41
CA ALA A 163 19.76 1.63 -10.79
C ALA A 163 18.44 0.85 -10.88
N GLU A 164 18.26 -0.20 -10.08
CA GLU A 164 17.02 -0.99 -10.05
C GLU A 164 15.81 -0.17 -9.55
N ASP A 165 15.96 0.51 -8.42
CA ASP A 165 14.92 1.36 -7.82
C ASP A 165 14.44 2.45 -8.77
N SER A 166 15.33 3.02 -9.59
CA SER A 166 14.96 4.01 -10.59
C SER A 166 13.90 3.50 -11.58
N ASP A 167 13.98 2.22 -11.96
CA ASP A 167 13.00 1.61 -12.87
C ASP A 167 11.65 1.47 -12.17
N PHE A 168 11.65 1.00 -10.92
CA PHE A 168 10.42 0.87 -10.14
C PHE A 168 9.75 2.23 -9.93
N TYR A 169 10.52 3.28 -9.64
CA TYR A 169 9.97 4.63 -9.47
C TYR A 169 9.38 5.21 -10.75
N LEU A 170 9.97 4.94 -11.92
CA LEU A 170 9.43 5.40 -13.21
C LEU A 170 8.10 4.69 -13.54
N VAL A 171 8.02 3.37 -13.31
CA VAL A 171 6.80 2.59 -13.48
C VAL A 171 5.72 3.06 -12.50
N ASP A 172 6.05 3.19 -11.21
CA ASP A 172 5.12 3.66 -10.16
C ASP A 172 4.59 5.07 -10.45
N SER A 173 5.44 5.98 -10.94
CA SER A 173 5.04 7.35 -11.24
C SER A 173 4.08 7.40 -12.45
N ALA A 174 4.37 6.65 -13.52
CA ALA A 174 3.46 6.54 -14.66
C ALA A 174 2.11 5.92 -14.25
N PHE A 175 2.14 4.88 -13.41
CA PHE A 175 0.92 4.24 -12.91
C PHE A 175 0.08 5.21 -12.07
N LYS A 176 0.72 5.97 -11.17
CA LYS A 176 0.04 6.97 -10.32
C LYS A 176 -0.59 8.11 -11.11
N LEU A 177 0.04 8.56 -12.19
CA LEU A 177 -0.55 9.59 -13.07
C LEU A 177 -1.84 9.08 -13.72
N LEU A 178 -1.82 7.86 -14.24
CA LEU A 178 -2.98 7.24 -14.92
C LEU A 178 -4.06 6.75 -13.95
N THR A 179 -3.75 6.64 -12.66
CA THR A 179 -4.68 6.19 -11.60
C THR A 179 -4.89 7.27 -10.54
N SER A 180 -4.65 8.53 -10.91
CA SER A 180 -4.88 9.66 -10.02
C SER A 180 -6.35 9.72 -9.61
N ARG A 181 -6.60 10.23 -8.40
CA ARG A 181 -7.98 10.55 -7.97
C ARG A 181 -8.52 11.79 -8.64
N ASP A 182 -7.62 12.63 -9.13
CA ASP A 182 -7.93 13.84 -9.88
C ASP A 182 -8.20 13.46 -11.34
N GLU A 183 -9.40 13.76 -11.80
CA GLU A 183 -9.87 13.41 -13.14
C GLU A 183 -9.14 14.21 -14.22
N ASP A 184 -8.77 15.47 -13.96
CA ASP A 184 -8.04 16.31 -14.90
C ASP A 184 -6.61 15.80 -15.10
N VAL A 185 -5.95 15.39 -14.00
CA VAL A 185 -4.63 14.75 -14.06
C VAL A 185 -4.70 13.46 -14.87
N THR A 186 -5.72 12.64 -14.62
CA THR A 186 -5.89 11.36 -15.32
C THR A 186 -6.17 11.58 -16.81
N PHE A 187 -7.04 12.54 -17.14
CA PHE A 187 -7.38 12.91 -18.51
C PHE A 187 -6.15 13.39 -19.28
N GLU A 188 -5.39 14.32 -18.72
CA GLU A 188 -4.19 14.86 -19.37
C GLU A 188 -3.08 13.78 -19.47
N ALA A 189 -2.89 12.97 -18.43
CA ALA A 189 -1.92 11.87 -18.44
C ALA A 189 -2.24 10.85 -19.55
N LEU A 190 -3.49 10.41 -19.65
CA LEU A 190 -3.92 9.52 -20.72
C LEU A 190 -3.77 10.18 -22.09
N GLY A 191 -4.17 11.44 -22.24
CA GLY A 191 -3.99 12.19 -23.48
C GLY A 191 -2.52 12.30 -23.92
N GLN A 192 -1.59 12.47 -22.98
CA GLN A 192 -0.15 12.48 -23.27
C GLN A 192 0.40 11.10 -23.64
N LEU A 193 -0.05 10.05 -22.95
CA LEU A 193 0.31 8.67 -23.29
C LEU A 193 -0.18 8.33 -24.71
N THR A 194 -1.46 8.56 -24.99
CA THR A 194 -2.08 8.31 -26.30
C THR A 194 -1.36 9.06 -27.40
N ARG A 195 -1.02 10.34 -27.23
CA ARG A 195 -0.20 11.09 -28.20
C ARG A 195 1.18 10.48 -28.41
N THR A 196 1.84 10.05 -27.32
CA THR A 196 3.17 9.42 -27.38
C THR A 196 3.15 8.10 -28.15
N VAL A 197 2.13 7.27 -27.92
CA VAL A 197 1.94 6.00 -28.62
C VAL A 197 1.53 6.24 -30.06
N ALA A 198 0.60 7.18 -30.31
CA ALA A 198 0.12 7.53 -31.65
C ALA A 198 1.27 7.98 -32.56
N HIS A 199 2.18 8.82 -32.04
CA HIS A 199 3.39 9.22 -32.77
C HIS A 199 4.26 8.03 -33.14
N ARG A 200 4.31 6.99 -32.29
CA ARG A 200 5.16 5.81 -32.55
C ARG A 200 4.53 4.86 -33.55
N ILE A 201 3.23 4.59 -33.43
CA ILE A 201 2.53 3.63 -34.31
C ILE A 201 1.96 4.28 -35.58
N GLY A 202 1.93 5.62 -35.64
CA GLY A 202 1.41 6.42 -36.76
C GLY A 202 -0.11 6.30 -36.98
N ARG A 203 -0.87 5.95 -35.94
CA ARG A 203 -2.36 5.88 -35.95
C ARG A 203 -2.91 6.13 -34.55
N GLN A 204 -4.23 6.28 -34.43
CA GLN A 204 -4.89 6.34 -33.12
C GLN A 204 -4.70 5.00 -32.36
N PRO A 205 -4.19 5.02 -31.11
CA PRO A 205 -3.99 3.82 -30.30
C PRO A 205 -5.30 3.27 -29.72
N THR A 206 -5.37 1.94 -29.62
CA THR A 206 -6.36 1.21 -28.82
C THR A 206 -5.78 0.90 -27.44
N ASP A 207 -6.60 0.44 -26.49
CA ASP A 207 -6.10 -0.05 -25.19
C ASP A 207 -5.03 -1.15 -25.35
N GLY A 208 -5.22 -2.08 -26.30
CA GLY A 208 -4.21 -3.10 -26.60
C GLY A 208 -2.88 -2.54 -27.12
N ASP A 209 -2.90 -1.37 -27.76
CA ASP A 209 -1.67 -0.67 -28.16
C ASP A 209 -0.99 0.00 -26.97
N LEU A 210 -1.77 0.53 -26.01
CA LEU A 210 -1.24 1.07 -24.76
C LEU A 210 -0.59 -0.05 -23.92
N ASP A 211 -1.23 -1.22 -23.85
CA ASP A 211 -0.72 -2.45 -23.22
C ASP A 211 0.62 -2.84 -23.82
N ALA A 212 0.65 -3.05 -25.14
CA ALA A 212 1.83 -3.47 -25.86
C ALA A 212 2.95 -2.45 -25.71
N TYR A 213 2.62 -1.15 -25.80
CA TYR A 213 3.62 -0.10 -25.69
C TYR A 213 4.27 -0.06 -24.31
N LEU A 214 3.48 0.04 -23.23
CA LEU A 214 4.02 0.19 -21.88
C LEU A 214 4.62 -1.11 -21.33
N SER A 215 4.12 -2.27 -21.76
CA SER A 215 4.76 -3.57 -21.48
C SER A 215 6.08 -3.77 -22.24
N GLY A 216 6.40 -2.86 -23.17
CA GLY A 216 7.66 -2.88 -23.88
C GLY A 216 7.73 -3.86 -25.05
N SER A 217 6.61 -4.13 -25.72
CA SER A 217 6.56 -4.98 -26.92
C SER A 217 7.57 -4.50 -27.98
N MET A 218 8.31 -5.44 -28.55
CA MET A 218 9.30 -5.21 -29.60
C MET A 218 8.79 -5.65 -30.99
N GLU A 219 7.48 -5.76 -31.17
CA GLU A 219 6.88 -6.19 -32.44
C GLU A 219 6.61 -5.01 -33.38
N GLY A 220 6.92 -5.18 -34.66
CA GLY A 220 6.65 -4.22 -35.74
C GLY A 220 7.08 -2.78 -35.42
N ARG A 221 6.14 -1.84 -35.60
CA ARG A 221 6.36 -0.38 -35.44
C ARG A 221 6.90 0.02 -34.06
N TYR A 222 6.67 -0.80 -33.02
CA TYR A 222 7.18 -0.52 -31.67
C TYR A 222 8.71 -0.64 -31.56
N ALA A 223 9.34 -1.49 -32.38
CA ALA A 223 10.79 -1.64 -32.44
C ALA A 223 11.42 -0.75 -33.53
N GLU A 224 10.76 -0.61 -34.68
CA GLU A 224 11.29 0.08 -35.86
C GLU A 224 11.39 1.60 -35.70
N THR A 225 10.54 2.19 -34.86
CA THR A 225 10.46 3.65 -34.70
C THR A 225 10.86 4.06 -33.28
N THR A 226 11.45 5.25 -33.13
CA THR A 226 11.73 5.86 -31.83
C THR A 226 10.99 7.19 -31.67
N ASN A 227 10.56 7.49 -30.44
CA ASN A 227 10.13 8.84 -30.11
C ASN A 227 11.37 9.76 -30.12
N GLN A 228 11.23 10.96 -30.70
CA GLN A 228 12.35 11.92 -30.81
C GLN A 228 12.76 12.50 -29.46
N LEU A 229 11.79 12.68 -28.55
CA LEU A 229 12.00 13.23 -27.21
C LEU A 229 11.68 12.18 -26.15
N SER A 230 12.50 12.13 -25.11
CA SER A 230 12.22 11.34 -23.91
C SER A 230 11.17 12.04 -23.07
N ASN A 231 10.14 11.30 -22.68
CA ASN A 231 9.10 11.73 -21.75
C ASN A 231 8.79 10.62 -20.73
N THR A 232 7.92 10.92 -19.76
CA THR A 232 7.51 9.99 -18.68
C THR A 232 7.12 8.61 -19.22
N TRP A 233 6.37 8.53 -20.32
CA TRP A 233 5.86 7.29 -20.90
C TRP A 233 6.95 6.47 -21.59
N THR A 234 7.86 7.14 -22.32
CA THR A 234 9.02 6.47 -22.92
C THR A 234 9.97 5.91 -21.85
N LEU A 235 10.11 6.61 -20.72
CA LEU A 235 10.92 6.17 -19.58
C LEU A 235 10.27 4.99 -18.87
N ALA A 236 8.96 5.06 -18.60
CA ALA A 236 8.19 3.99 -17.99
C ALA A 236 8.16 2.73 -18.86
N ARG A 237 8.06 2.86 -20.19
CA ARG A 237 8.21 1.74 -21.13
C ARG A 237 9.58 1.08 -21.00
N LYS A 238 10.66 1.85 -21.06
CA LYS A 238 12.04 1.32 -20.93
C LYS A 238 12.25 0.61 -19.59
N ALA A 239 11.73 1.18 -18.51
CA ALA A 239 11.77 0.57 -17.18
C ALA A 239 10.96 -0.73 -17.12
N SER A 240 9.74 -0.74 -17.68
CA SER A 240 8.87 -1.91 -17.73
C SER A 240 9.51 -3.07 -18.53
N THR A 241 10.16 -2.78 -19.66
CA THR A 241 10.91 -3.80 -20.42
C THR A 241 12.02 -4.43 -19.58
N ARG A 242 12.78 -3.61 -18.84
CA ARG A 242 13.89 -4.11 -17.98
C ARG A 242 13.39 -4.94 -16.81
N GLN A 243 12.29 -4.51 -16.19
CA GLN A 243 11.72 -5.13 -15.00
C GLN A 243 10.70 -6.22 -15.31
N LEU A 244 10.45 -6.50 -16.61
CA LEU A 244 9.45 -7.45 -17.10
C LEU A 244 8.04 -7.17 -16.53
N VAL A 245 7.68 -5.89 -16.47
CA VAL A 245 6.35 -5.43 -16.02
C VAL A 245 5.38 -5.44 -17.19
N SER A 246 4.25 -6.13 -17.03
CA SER A 246 3.14 -6.13 -17.98
C SER A 246 2.07 -5.11 -17.57
N TRP A 247 1.57 -4.36 -18.54
CA TRP A 247 0.46 -3.42 -18.41
C TRP A 247 -0.78 -3.96 -19.11
N THR A 248 -1.95 -3.61 -18.58
CA THR A 248 -3.24 -3.97 -19.19
C THR A 248 -4.20 -2.80 -18.99
N PHE A 249 -4.86 -2.34 -20.04
CA PHE A 249 -5.75 -1.19 -20.06
C PHE A 249 -7.19 -1.64 -20.30
N THR A 250 -8.13 -0.91 -19.74
CA THR A 250 -9.56 -1.06 -20.01
C THR A 250 -10.18 0.32 -19.93
N GLU A 251 -10.80 0.76 -21.01
CA GLU A 251 -11.39 2.09 -21.18
C GLU A 251 -10.36 3.20 -20.87
N GLY A 252 -9.14 3.06 -21.40
CA GLY A 252 -8.07 4.04 -21.22
C GLY A 252 -7.46 4.09 -19.81
N ARG A 253 -7.86 3.22 -18.89
CA ARG A 253 -7.27 3.15 -17.55
C ARG A 253 -6.40 1.90 -17.42
N PRO A 254 -5.15 2.00 -16.91
CA PRO A 254 -4.38 0.83 -16.60
C PRO A 254 -5.09 0.09 -15.48
N THR A 255 -5.54 -1.10 -15.80
CA THR A 255 -6.18 -1.98 -14.85
C THR A 255 -5.16 -2.48 -13.84
N ASN A 256 -5.49 -2.23 -12.58
CA ASN A 256 -4.77 -2.77 -11.45
C ASN A 256 -4.87 -4.31 -11.47
N LEU A 257 -4.03 -5.00 -10.70
CA LEU A 257 -4.21 -6.40 -10.29
C LEU A 257 -5.69 -6.72 -10.02
N LEU A 258 -6.46 -5.76 -9.47
CA LEU A 258 -7.91 -5.80 -9.30
C LEU A 258 -8.69 -6.28 -10.53
N ALA A 259 -8.39 -5.89 -11.76
CA ALA A 259 -9.20 -6.32 -12.92
C ALA A 259 -8.93 -7.77 -13.32
N THR A 260 -7.81 -8.38 -12.88
CA THR A 260 -7.50 -9.76 -13.26
C THR A 260 -8.56 -10.73 -12.69
N PRO A 261 -9.24 -11.55 -13.54
CA PRO A 261 -10.35 -12.38 -13.10
C PRO A 261 -10.00 -13.43 -12.03
N SER A 262 -8.72 -13.81 -11.93
CA SER A 262 -8.24 -14.81 -10.95
C SER A 262 -7.44 -14.17 -9.81
N GLN A 263 -6.46 -13.31 -10.12
CA GLN A 263 -5.49 -12.79 -9.13
C GLN A 263 -5.95 -11.49 -8.46
N GLY A 264 -6.96 -10.81 -9.03
CA GLY A 264 -7.47 -9.53 -8.56
C GLY A 264 -8.63 -9.60 -7.59
N LYS A 265 -9.30 -10.76 -7.53
CA LYS A 265 -10.51 -10.99 -6.74
C LYS A 265 -10.34 -10.62 -5.26
N VAL A 266 -9.25 -11.07 -4.65
CA VAL A 266 -8.96 -10.83 -3.24
C VAL A 266 -8.50 -9.39 -3.01
N MET A 267 -7.73 -8.85 -3.95
CA MET A 267 -7.10 -7.55 -3.82
C MET A 267 -8.12 -6.42 -3.82
N ASP A 268 -9.29 -6.64 -4.43
CA ASP A 268 -10.41 -5.70 -4.41
C ASP A 268 -10.94 -5.49 -2.98
N CYS A 269 -11.01 -6.54 -2.18
CA CYS A 269 -11.33 -6.44 -0.75
C CYS A 269 -10.16 -5.84 0.05
N VAL A 270 -8.92 -6.26 -0.22
CA VAL A 270 -7.73 -5.76 0.49
C VAL A 270 -7.59 -4.25 0.34
N ALA A 271 -7.92 -3.70 -0.83
CA ALA A 271 -7.85 -2.28 -1.12
C ALA A 271 -8.85 -1.42 -0.32
N MET A 272 -9.89 -2.01 0.27
CA MET A 272 -10.92 -1.26 1.02
C MET A 272 -10.38 -0.64 2.32
N ALA A 273 -9.35 -1.24 2.93
CA ALA A 273 -8.82 -0.80 4.22
C ALA A 273 -7.29 -0.97 4.30
N PRO A 274 -6.52 0.08 4.69
CA PRO A 274 -5.06 -0.03 4.85
C PRO A 274 -4.61 -1.09 5.86
N ALA A 275 -5.45 -1.42 6.85
CA ALA A 275 -5.16 -2.48 7.81
C ALA A 275 -4.99 -3.86 7.15
N SER A 276 -5.62 -4.10 6.01
CA SER A 276 -5.55 -5.36 5.24
C SER A 276 -4.15 -5.65 4.68
N SER A 277 -3.28 -4.65 4.61
CA SER A 277 -1.92 -4.73 4.03
C SER A 277 -0.82 -4.24 4.99
N HIS A 278 -1.15 -4.02 6.27
CA HIS A 278 -0.24 -3.40 7.24
C HIS A 278 1.12 -4.10 7.42
N PHE A 279 1.17 -5.41 7.17
CA PHE A 279 2.34 -6.26 7.36
C PHE A 279 3.24 -6.35 6.11
N ILE A 280 2.83 -5.82 4.96
CA ILE A 280 3.56 -6.03 3.69
C ILE A 280 5.00 -5.54 3.80
N THR A 281 5.22 -4.35 4.37
CA THR A 281 6.53 -3.69 4.41
C THR A 281 7.36 -4.06 5.65
N ASN A 282 6.72 -4.36 6.78
CA ASN A 282 7.40 -4.50 8.07
C ASN A 282 7.08 -5.81 8.82
N GLY A 283 6.16 -6.64 8.32
CA GLY A 283 5.75 -7.89 8.96
C GLY A 283 5.04 -7.74 10.31
N LYS A 284 4.63 -6.53 10.71
CA LYS A 284 4.06 -6.28 12.04
C LYS A 284 2.86 -7.22 12.29
N TYR A 285 2.78 -7.76 13.50
CA TYR A 285 1.74 -8.68 13.98
C TYR A 285 1.56 -9.99 13.18
N THR A 286 2.45 -10.28 12.23
CA THR A 286 2.30 -11.37 11.27
C THR A 286 3.52 -12.28 11.33
N ARG A 287 3.32 -13.60 11.47
CA ARG A 287 4.46 -14.55 11.54
C ARG A 287 5.17 -14.60 10.19
N PHE A 288 6.45 -14.95 10.18
CA PHE A 288 7.20 -15.13 8.92
C PHE A 288 6.55 -16.15 7.97
N SER A 289 6.00 -17.24 8.52
CA SER A 289 5.27 -18.25 7.75
C SER A 289 4.00 -17.69 7.10
N ASP A 290 3.28 -16.83 7.84
CA ASP A 290 2.00 -16.26 7.46
C ASP A 290 2.22 -15.21 6.36
N TRP A 291 3.25 -14.37 6.53
CA TRP A 291 3.71 -13.41 5.54
C TRP A 291 4.11 -14.09 4.23
N LYS A 292 4.88 -15.18 4.27
CA LYS A 292 5.27 -15.93 3.06
C LYS A 292 4.07 -16.58 2.37
N PHE A 293 3.11 -17.07 3.14
CA PHE A 293 1.88 -17.69 2.63
C PHE A 293 0.96 -16.68 1.95
N ILE A 294 0.70 -15.54 2.60
CA ILE A 294 -0.42 -14.68 2.24
C ILE A 294 -0.30 -14.06 0.85
N HIS A 295 0.91 -13.72 0.41
CA HIS A 295 1.13 -13.20 -0.95
C HIS A 295 0.70 -14.20 -2.03
N LYS A 296 1.11 -15.47 -1.90
CA LYS A 296 0.74 -16.53 -2.84
C LYS A 296 -0.76 -16.84 -2.76
N ALA A 297 -1.31 -16.84 -1.55
CA ALA A 297 -2.73 -17.12 -1.32
C ALA A 297 -3.63 -16.05 -1.97
N ARG A 298 -3.32 -14.76 -1.77
CA ARG A 298 -4.08 -13.64 -2.37
C ARG A 298 -4.06 -13.64 -3.90
N LEU A 299 -2.96 -14.09 -4.49
CA LEU A 299 -2.79 -14.24 -5.94
C LEU A 299 -3.32 -15.58 -6.48
N ASN A 300 -3.92 -16.43 -5.64
CA ASN A 300 -4.34 -17.78 -6.00
C ASN A 300 -3.22 -18.66 -6.61
N LEU A 301 -1.98 -18.50 -6.14
CA LEU A 301 -0.76 -19.19 -6.62
C LEU A 301 -0.33 -20.35 -5.72
N VAL A 302 -1.19 -20.77 -4.79
CA VAL A 302 -0.91 -21.89 -3.90
C VAL A 302 -1.13 -23.24 -4.62
N PRO A 303 -0.25 -24.24 -4.44
CA PRO A 303 -0.32 -25.54 -5.11
C PRO A 303 -1.48 -26.43 -4.62
N LEU A 304 -2.68 -26.10 -5.06
CA LEU A 304 -3.88 -26.92 -4.90
C LEU A 304 -4.26 -27.55 -6.24
N ASN A 305 -4.93 -28.69 -6.21
CA ASN A 305 -5.24 -29.52 -7.38
C ASN A 305 -6.04 -28.74 -8.42
N ALA A 306 -6.99 -27.90 -8.01
CA ALA A 306 -7.77 -27.07 -8.95
C ALA A 306 -6.95 -25.92 -9.59
N ASN A 307 -5.77 -25.60 -9.07
CA ASN A 307 -4.88 -24.54 -9.54
C ASN A 307 -3.67 -25.05 -10.36
N LYS A 308 -3.46 -26.38 -10.47
CA LYS A 308 -2.37 -26.95 -11.26
C LYS A 308 -2.64 -26.70 -12.75
N LYS A 309 -1.67 -26.10 -13.45
CA LYS A 309 -1.69 -25.93 -14.92
C LYS A 309 -0.71 -26.95 -15.53
N GLY A 310 -1.18 -27.80 -16.43
CA GLY A 310 -0.37 -28.80 -17.12
C GLY A 310 -1.12 -29.44 -18.30
N PRO A 311 -0.43 -30.12 -19.23
CA PRO A 311 -1.01 -30.64 -20.47
C PRO A 311 -1.89 -31.89 -20.31
N LEU A 312 -1.89 -32.53 -19.13
CA LEU A 312 -2.68 -33.72 -18.82
C LEU A 312 -3.86 -33.38 -17.91
N PRO A 313 -5.00 -34.10 -17.99
CA PRO A 313 -6.13 -33.90 -17.08
C PRO A 313 -5.71 -34.21 -15.65
N THR A 314 -5.43 -33.16 -14.88
CA THR A 314 -5.08 -33.27 -13.46
C THR A 314 -6.35 -33.53 -12.64
N LEU A 315 -6.29 -34.50 -11.72
CA LEU A 315 -7.30 -34.67 -10.67
C LEU A 315 -7.55 -33.31 -9.99
N ARG A 316 -8.78 -32.79 -10.10
CA ARG A 316 -9.18 -31.49 -9.50
C ARG A 316 -9.78 -31.63 -8.11
N ALA A 317 -10.29 -32.82 -7.77
CA ALA A 317 -10.96 -33.08 -6.52
C ALA A 317 -10.05 -32.82 -5.30
N CYS A 318 -10.67 -32.38 -4.22
CA CYS A 318 -10.04 -32.16 -2.93
C CYS A 318 -9.41 -33.46 -2.40
N ARG A 319 -8.10 -33.43 -2.15
CA ARG A 319 -7.34 -34.57 -1.61
C ARG A 319 -7.80 -35.00 -0.22
N LYS A 320 -8.61 -34.17 0.47
CA LYS A 320 -9.11 -34.45 1.81
C LYS A 320 -10.54 -34.98 1.81
N CYS A 321 -11.48 -34.31 1.14
CA CYS A 321 -12.89 -34.72 1.18
C CYS A 321 -13.37 -35.42 -0.09
N GLY A 322 -12.67 -35.30 -1.22
CA GLY A 322 -13.06 -35.88 -2.51
C GLY A 322 -14.31 -35.29 -3.17
N GLN A 323 -15.08 -34.43 -2.49
CA GLN A 323 -16.42 -34.01 -2.93
C GLN A 323 -16.45 -32.81 -3.88
N TRP A 324 -15.47 -31.90 -3.78
CA TRP A 324 -15.45 -30.65 -4.52
C TRP A 324 -14.06 -30.39 -5.12
N ASP A 325 -13.97 -29.48 -6.09
CA ASP A 325 -12.69 -28.98 -6.58
C ASP A 325 -11.84 -28.43 -5.44
N GLU A 326 -10.57 -28.80 -5.41
CA GLU A 326 -9.58 -28.35 -4.43
C GLU A 326 -9.14 -26.92 -4.73
N THR A 327 -10.07 -25.98 -4.59
CA THR A 327 -9.79 -24.55 -4.69
C THR A 327 -9.38 -24.01 -3.32
N LEU A 328 -8.69 -22.87 -3.30
CA LEU A 328 -8.37 -22.22 -2.03
C LEU A 328 -9.64 -21.89 -1.20
N PRO A 329 -10.71 -21.28 -1.75
CA PRO A 329 -11.98 -21.10 -1.04
C PRO A 329 -12.52 -22.40 -0.44
N HIS A 330 -12.49 -23.50 -1.20
CA HIS A 330 -12.92 -24.78 -0.68
C HIS A 330 -12.09 -25.18 0.56
N VAL A 331 -10.77 -25.20 0.44
CA VAL A 331 -9.87 -25.66 1.52
C VAL A 331 -10.02 -24.84 2.79
N ILE A 332 -10.00 -23.50 2.70
CA ILE A 332 -9.93 -22.64 3.89
C ILE A 332 -11.31 -22.19 4.43
N ASN A 333 -12.40 -22.39 3.68
CA ASN A 333 -13.73 -21.93 4.08
C ASN A 333 -14.85 -22.99 3.98
N HIS A 334 -14.73 -24.05 3.17
CA HIS A 334 -15.88 -24.93 2.87
C HIS A 334 -15.63 -26.45 3.03
N CYS A 335 -14.38 -26.90 3.13
CA CYS A 335 -14.02 -28.29 3.37
C CYS A 335 -14.30 -28.71 4.83
N LYS A 336 -15.45 -29.36 5.08
CA LYS A 336 -15.96 -29.69 6.43
C LYS A 336 -14.97 -30.45 7.33
N SER A 337 -13.96 -31.11 6.76
CA SER A 337 -12.84 -31.71 7.52
C SER A 337 -12.07 -30.71 8.40
N TYR A 338 -12.22 -29.40 8.16
CA TYR A 338 -11.55 -28.33 8.91
C TYR A 338 -12.52 -27.43 9.69
N SER A 339 -13.77 -27.87 9.92
CA SER A 339 -14.80 -27.06 10.60
C SER A 339 -14.36 -26.53 11.97
N ALA A 340 -13.64 -27.35 12.75
CA ALA A 340 -13.08 -26.94 14.03
C ALA A 340 -12.10 -25.75 13.90
N ALA A 341 -11.26 -25.74 12.86
CA ALA A 341 -10.34 -24.62 12.62
C ALA A 341 -11.07 -23.34 12.20
N TRP A 342 -12.17 -23.46 11.43
CA TRP A 342 -12.97 -22.29 11.07
C TRP A 342 -13.58 -21.64 12.31
N GLN A 343 -14.07 -22.47 13.24
CA GLN A 343 -14.60 -22.00 14.52
C GLN A 343 -13.51 -21.33 15.37
N LEU A 344 -12.30 -21.89 15.42
CA LEU A 344 -11.18 -21.27 16.14
C LEU A 344 -10.73 -19.94 15.50
N ARG A 345 -10.71 -19.86 14.16
CA ARG A 345 -10.45 -18.62 13.42
C ARG A 345 -11.47 -17.54 13.74
N HIS A 346 -12.74 -17.92 13.72
CA HIS A 346 -13.87 -17.08 14.10
C HIS A 346 -13.73 -16.56 15.53
N ASN A 347 -13.51 -17.47 16.48
CA ASN A 347 -13.43 -17.15 17.90
C ASN A 347 -12.23 -16.25 18.21
N ALA A 348 -11.13 -16.35 17.47
CA ALA A 348 -9.99 -15.45 17.62
C ALA A 348 -10.37 -13.98 17.32
N VAL A 349 -11.18 -13.74 16.29
CA VAL A 349 -11.71 -12.40 16.00
C VAL A 349 -12.74 -12.01 17.06
N LEU A 350 -13.69 -12.89 17.38
CA LEU A 350 -14.74 -12.63 18.36
C LEU A 350 -14.19 -12.22 19.73
N ALA A 351 -13.15 -12.90 20.22
CA ALA A 351 -12.49 -12.60 21.48
C ALA A 351 -11.93 -11.16 21.52
N ARG A 352 -11.37 -10.67 20.41
CA ARG A 352 -10.89 -9.28 20.32
C ARG A 352 -12.01 -8.27 20.31
N ILE A 353 -13.12 -8.58 19.65
CA ILE A 353 -14.31 -7.73 19.64
C ILE A 353 -14.93 -7.68 21.04
N GLY A 354 -15.03 -8.82 21.73
CA GLY A 354 -15.48 -8.90 23.12
C GLY A 354 -14.61 -8.06 24.06
N ALA A 355 -13.28 -8.17 23.93
CA ALA A 355 -12.34 -7.35 24.71
C ALA A 355 -12.50 -5.85 24.45
N ALA A 356 -12.79 -5.44 23.20
CA ALA A 356 -13.07 -4.05 22.86
C ALA A 356 -14.37 -3.55 23.49
N ILE A 357 -15.44 -4.37 23.47
CA ILE A 357 -16.74 -4.05 24.08
C ILE A 357 -16.62 -3.88 25.59
N ALA A 358 -15.87 -4.76 26.25
CA ALA A 358 -15.71 -4.76 27.70
C ALA A 358 -15.13 -3.44 28.27
N PHE A 359 -14.54 -2.58 27.42
CA PHE A 359 -14.05 -1.27 27.82
C PHE A 359 -15.18 -0.22 27.98
N LYS A 360 -16.28 -0.33 27.23
CA LYS A 360 -17.37 0.67 27.20
C LYS A 360 -18.78 0.12 27.39
N GLY A 361 -18.93 -1.18 27.50
CA GLY A 361 -20.24 -1.82 27.60
C GLY A 361 -20.19 -3.17 28.29
N THR A 362 -21.36 -3.79 28.38
CA THR A 362 -21.57 -5.07 29.04
C THR A 362 -21.99 -6.10 28.02
N ILE A 363 -21.32 -7.25 28.00
CA ILE A 363 -21.74 -8.41 27.21
C ILE A 363 -22.89 -9.08 27.96
N LEU A 364 -24.08 -9.07 27.37
CA LEU A 364 -25.29 -9.69 27.93
C LEU A 364 -25.35 -11.19 27.63
N SER A 365 -24.85 -11.60 26.46
CA SER A 365 -24.81 -13.01 26.07
C SER A 365 -23.67 -13.26 25.09
N GLU A 366 -22.98 -14.40 25.24
CA GLU A 366 -21.95 -14.87 24.32
C GLU A 366 -22.28 -16.28 23.85
N ASN A 367 -22.44 -16.46 22.52
CA ASN A 367 -22.77 -17.73 21.90
C ASN A 367 -23.96 -18.42 22.59
N GLN A 368 -25.00 -17.68 22.96
CA GLN A 368 -26.21 -18.22 23.62
C GLN A 368 -27.44 -18.02 22.75
N VAL A 369 -28.48 -18.81 23.04
CA VAL A 369 -29.77 -18.69 22.38
C VAL A 369 -30.48 -17.43 22.89
N VAL A 370 -30.96 -16.61 21.98
CA VAL A 370 -31.63 -15.34 22.23
C VAL A 370 -32.96 -15.29 21.47
N GLY A 371 -34.00 -14.77 22.12
CA GLY A 371 -35.33 -14.64 21.55
C GLY A 371 -36.07 -15.97 21.38
N HIS A 372 -37.30 -15.88 20.89
CA HIS A 372 -38.21 -17.03 20.77
C HIS A 372 -37.83 -17.98 19.62
N ASN A 373 -37.20 -17.47 18.56
CA ASN A 373 -36.83 -18.23 17.36
C ASN A 373 -35.49 -18.97 17.48
N ARG A 374 -35.01 -19.15 18.72
CA ARG A 374 -33.79 -19.88 19.06
C ARG A 374 -32.54 -19.41 18.30
N LEU A 375 -32.48 -18.13 17.94
CA LEU A 375 -31.35 -17.54 17.24
C LEU A 375 -30.14 -17.48 18.17
N ARG A 376 -28.94 -17.65 17.61
CA ARG A 376 -27.69 -17.69 18.38
C ARG A 376 -26.69 -16.70 17.79
N PRO A 377 -26.80 -15.40 18.12
CA PRO A 377 -25.76 -14.43 17.79
C PRO A 377 -24.47 -14.76 18.56
N ASP A 378 -23.32 -14.30 18.05
CA ASP A 378 -22.04 -14.56 18.70
C ASP A 378 -21.89 -13.73 19.97
N LEU A 379 -22.32 -12.46 19.93
CA LEU A 379 -22.39 -11.56 21.07
C LEU A 379 -23.68 -10.73 21.04
N VAL A 380 -24.26 -10.50 22.21
CA VAL A 380 -25.19 -9.39 22.45
C VAL A 380 -24.57 -8.51 23.51
N ALA A 381 -24.42 -7.23 23.22
CA ALA A 381 -23.82 -6.26 24.12
C ALA A 381 -24.75 -5.07 24.34
N GLN A 382 -24.77 -4.58 25.57
CA GLN A 382 -25.34 -3.29 25.92
C GLN A 382 -24.22 -2.26 26.01
N ILE A 383 -24.31 -1.20 25.22
CA ILE A 383 -23.38 -0.07 25.24
C ILE A 383 -24.24 1.17 25.42
N ASP A 384 -23.99 1.90 26.51
CA ASP A 384 -24.90 2.91 27.04
C ASP A 384 -26.33 2.32 27.21
N ASN A 385 -27.34 2.90 26.58
CA ASN A 385 -28.73 2.41 26.58
C ASN A 385 -29.14 1.65 25.30
N ASN A 386 -28.16 1.25 24.48
CA ASN A 386 -28.41 0.62 23.19
C ASN A 386 -27.98 -0.85 23.19
N ILE A 387 -28.76 -1.71 22.54
CA ILE A 387 -28.43 -3.12 22.34
C ILE A 387 -27.77 -3.31 20.97
N TYR A 388 -26.66 -4.04 20.95
CA TYR A 388 -25.94 -4.41 19.75
C TYR A 388 -25.88 -5.94 19.63
N ILE A 389 -26.48 -6.47 18.56
CA ILE A 389 -26.42 -7.87 18.17
C ILE A 389 -25.26 -8.02 17.20
N ILE A 390 -24.21 -8.72 17.62
CA ILE A 390 -22.94 -8.77 16.93
C ILE A 390 -22.67 -10.20 16.50
N ASP A 391 -22.28 -10.36 15.24
CA ASP A 391 -21.94 -11.65 14.68
C ASP A 391 -20.76 -11.51 13.73
N VAL A 392 -19.73 -12.32 13.97
CA VAL A 392 -18.50 -12.33 13.18
C VAL A 392 -18.67 -13.28 12.00
N THR A 393 -18.37 -12.79 10.81
CA THR A 393 -18.41 -13.58 9.58
C THR A 393 -17.09 -13.49 8.84
N ILE A 394 -16.59 -14.66 8.44
CA ILE A 394 -15.28 -14.81 7.76
C ILE A 394 -15.48 -15.38 6.35
N PRO A 395 -16.00 -14.59 5.40
CA PRO A 395 -16.16 -15.03 4.03
C PRO A 395 -14.80 -15.16 3.32
N PHE A 396 -14.77 -15.89 2.21
CA PHE A 396 -13.62 -15.84 1.30
C PHE A 396 -13.71 -14.55 0.47
N GLU A 397 -12.59 -13.86 0.27
CA GLU A 397 -12.50 -12.60 -0.47
C GLU A 397 -12.67 -12.79 -1.99
N ASN A 398 -13.90 -13.01 -2.42
CA ASN A 398 -14.26 -13.02 -3.83
C ASN A 398 -14.94 -11.71 -4.21
N ARG A 399 -14.15 -10.64 -4.39
CA ARG A 399 -14.62 -9.26 -4.64
C ARG A 399 -15.43 -8.68 -3.47
N ARG A 400 -15.66 -7.37 -3.50
CA ARG A 400 -16.43 -6.66 -2.46
C ARG A 400 -17.83 -7.22 -2.27
N GLN A 401 -18.46 -7.72 -3.34
CA GLN A 401 -19.79 -8.31 -3.29
C GLN A 401 -19.89 -9.46 -2.28
N ALA A 402 -18.82 -10.26 -2.09
CA ALA A 402 -18.82 -11.32 -1.08
C ALA A 402 -18.96 -10.78 0.35
N PHE A 403 -18.43 -9.58 0.63
CA PHE A 403 -18.54 -8.93 1.94
C PHE A 403 -19.93 -8.33 2.13
N SER A 404 -20.44 -7.58 1.15
CA SER A 404 -21.80 -7.01 1.18
C SER A 404 -22.85 -8.11 1.39
N GLN A 405 -22.79 -9.19 0.61
CA GLN A 405 -23.70 -10.33 0.78
C GLN A 405 -23.53 -11.04 2.13
N ALA A 406 -22.30 -11.17 2.65
CA ALA A 406 -22.07 -11.78 3.96
C ALA A 406 -22.68 -10.94 5.09
N ARG A 407 -22.58 -9.62 4.99
CA ARG A 407 -23.19 -8.66 5.92
C ARG A 407 -24.72 -8.71 5.84
N GLU A 408 -25.29 -8.55 4.64
CA GLU A 408 -26.74 -8.59 4.41
C GLU A 408 -27.38 -9.88 4.95
N ARG A 409 -26.76 -11.05 4.69
CA ARG A 409 -27.23 -12.33 5.23
C ARG A 409 -27.30 -12.34 6.77
N LYS A 410 -26.34 -11.72 7.45
CA LYS A 410 -26.32 -11.65 8.92
C LYS A 410 -27.33 -10.63 9.44
N VAL A 411 -27.48 -9.48 8.79
CA VAL A 411 -28.53 -8.50 9.10
C VAL A 411 -29.91 -9.16 8.99
N PHE A 412 -30.19 -9.81 7.87
CA PHE A 412 -31.47 -10.49 7.65
C PHE A 412 -31.71 -11.62 8.67
N LYS A 413 -30.68 -12.42 8.97
CA LYS A 413 -30.78 -13.53 9.95
C LYS A 413 -31.25 -13.07 11.34
N TYR A 414 -30.83 -11.89 11.79
CA TYR A 414 -31.09 -11.41 13.15
C TYR A 414 -32.16 -10.32 13.22
N LEU A 415 -32.84 -10.00 12.10
CA LEU A 415 -33.83 -8.93 12.02
C LEU A 415 -34.96 -9.09 13.06
N GLU A 416 -35.37 -10.33 13.32
CA GLU A 416 -36.42 -10.69 14.28
C GLU A 416 -36.03 -10.44 15.75
N LEU A 417 -34.75 -10.28 16.06
CA LEU A 417 -34.30 -9.95 17.41
C LEU A 417 -34.53 -8.47 17.75
N LEU A 418 -34.73 -7.60 16.75
CA LEU A 418 -35.06 -6.19 16.98
C LEU A 418 -36.35 -6.03 17.81
N PRO A 419 -37.52 -6.53 17.36
CA PRO A 419 -38.75 -6.41 18.14
C PRO A 419 -38.70 -7.18 19.47
N TYR A 420 -37.93 -8.27 19.56
CA TYR A 420 -37.73 -8.99 20.81
C TYR A 420 -37.09 -8.10 21.89
N PHE A 421 -35.96 -7.46 21.61
CA PHE A 421 -35.33 -6.56 22.57
C PHE A 421 -36.14 -5.29 22.81
N THR A 422 -36.88 -4.79 21.81
CA THR A 422 -37.83 -3.69 22.02
C THR A 422 -38.94 -4.06 23.00
N SER A 423 -39.47 -5.29 22.94
CA SER A 423 -40.47 -5.78 23.90
C SER A 423 -39.93 -5.89 25.35
N LEU A 424 -38.62 -6.01 25.51
CA LEU A 424 -37.93 -6.00 26.82
C LEU A 424 -37.65 -4.58 27.33
N GLY A 425 -38.07 -3.53 26.62
CA GLY A 425 -37.95 -2.13 27.03
C GLY A 425 -36.75 -1.37 26.43
N PHE A 426 -35.95 -1.98 25.55
CA PHE A 426 -34.84 -1.30 24.89
C PHE A 426 -35.30 -0.48 23.68
N GLN A 427 -35.03 0.82 23.66
CA GLN A 427 -35.49 1.71 22.60
C GLN A 427 -34.65 1.64 21.31
N GLN A 428 -33.35 1.35 21.42
CA GLN A 428 -32.45 1.29 20.28
C GLN A 428 -31.72 -0.06 20.24
N VAL A 429 -32.02 -0.83 19.20
CA VAL A 429 -31.45 -2.16 18.97
C VAL A 429 -30.84 -2.17 17.57
N HIS A 430 -29.59 -2.58 17.46
CA HIS A 430 -28.84 -2.58 16.21
C HIS A 430 -28.21 -3.93 15.93
N ILE A 431 -28.18 -4.33 14.67
CA ILE A 431 -27.44 -5.51 14.21
C ILE A 431 -26.12 -5.01 13.62
N ALA A 432 -25.01 -5.47 14.18
CA ALA A 432 -23.66 -5.04 13.83
C ALA A 432 -22.79 -6.24 13.40
N PRO A 433 -22.94 -6.75 12.17
CA PRO A 433 -22.06 -7.80 11.67
C PRO A 433 -20.61 -7.32 11.58
N ILE A 434 -19.66 -8.19 11.92
CA ILE A 434 -18.23 -7.94 11.77
C ILE A 434 -17.68 -8.84 10.68
N VAL A 435 -17.31 -8.25 9.55
CA VAL A 435 -16.83 -8.99 8.36
C VAL A 435 -15.31 -8.86 8.26
N VAL A 436 -14.61 -9.98 8.33
CA VAL A 436 -13.16 -10.04 8.09
C VAL A 436 -12.89 -11.19 7.13
N GLY A 437 -12.23 -10.95 6.01
CA GLY A 437 -11.98 -11.99 5.04
C GLY A 437 -10.97 -13.05 5.51
N SER A 438 -11.07 -14.26 4.98
CA SER A 438 -10.19 -15.37 5.38
C SER A 438 -8.72 -15.15 5.00
N LEU A 439 -8.43 -14.36 3.98
CA LEU A 439 -7.09 -13.89 3.59
C LEU A 439 -6.76 -12.48 4.15
N GLY A 440 -7.46 -12.05 5.20
CA GLY A 440 -7.14 -10.86 5.96
C GLY A 440 -7.49 -9.54 5.27
N ALA A 441 -8.59 -9.48 4.51
CA ALA A 441 -9.20 -8.20 4.16
C ALA A 441 -10.14 -7.71 5.28
N TRP A 442 -10.03 -6.43 5.64
CA TRP A 442 -10.90 -5.78 6.62
C TRP A 442 -12.02 -5.02 5.92
N ASP A 443 -13.26 -5.21 6.38
CA ASP A 443 -14.41 -4.43 5.94
C ASP A 443 -14.49 -3.09 6.69
N PRO A 444 -14.39 -1.93 6.02
CA PRO A 444 -14.53 -0.63 6.67
C PRO A 444 -15.87 -0.42 7.37
N GLU A 445 -16.95 -1.09 6.95
CA GLU A 445 -18.27 -0.96 7.60
C GLU A 445 -18.28 -1.47 9.05
N ASN A 446 -17.33 -2.35 9.42
CA ASN A 446 -17.14 -2.75 10.82
C ASN A 446 -16.89 -1.56 11.73
N ASP A 447 -16.22 -0.52 11.21
CA ASP A 447 -15.80 0.63 11.99
C ASP A 447 -16.98 1.52 12.42
N ILE A 448 -18.15 1.39 11.80
CA ILE A 448 -19.39 2.09 12.19
C ILE A 448 -19.74 1.72 13.63
N PHE A 449 -19.71 0.42 13.93
CA PHE A 449 -19.92 -0.09 15.28
C PHE A 449 -18.66 0.10 16.14
N LEU A 450 -17.48 -0.27 15.63
CA LEU A 450 -16.29 -0.35 16.48
C LEU A 450 -15.79 1.00 17.00
N ARG A 451 -16.08 2.11 16.31
CA ARG A 451 -15.81 3.46 16.84
C ARG A 451 -16.61 3.78 18.12
N LYS A 452 -17.70 3.07 18.39
CA LYS A 452 -18.49 3.24 19.62
C LYS A 452 -17.82 2.58 20.82
N VAL A 453 -17.07 1.50 20.61
CA VAL A 453 -16.46 0.69 21.68
C VAL A 453 -14.95 0.85 21.81
N ALA A 454 -14.28 1.44 20.83
CA ALA A 454 -12.82 1.56 20.79
C ALA A 454 -12.35 2.99 20.50
N THR A 455 -11.24 3.40 21.12
CA THR A 455 -10.52 4.63 20.74
C THR A 455 -9.94 4.49 19.32
N ASN A 456 -9.67 5.60 18.64
CA ASN A 456 -9.07 5.56 17.29
C ASN A 456 -7.72 4.82 17.27
N ARG A 457 -6.92 4.99 18.32
CA ARG A 457 -5.60 4.34 18.46
C ARG A 457 -5.76 2.83 18.65
N TYR A 458 -6.61 2.41 19.57
CA TYR A 458 -6.88 1.00 19.81
C TYR A 458 -7.50 0.34 18.58
N LEU A 459 -8.48 0.99 17.95
CA LEU A 459 -9.13 0.50 16.75
C LEU A 459 -8.12 0.31 15.59
N ALA A 460 -7.13 1.19 15.44
CA ALA A 460 -6.06 1.02 14.46
C ALA A 460 -5.21 -0.24 14.69
N VAL A 461 -5.02 -0.66 15.94
CA VAL A 461 -4.32 -1.90 16.31
C VAL A 461 -5.24 -3.11 16.16
N LEU A 462 -6.48 -3.03 16.66
CA LEU A 462 -7.50 -4.07 16.58
C LEU A 462 -7.70 -4.59 15.15
N ARG A 463 -7.87 -3.69 14.18
CA ARG A 463 -8.02 -4.07 12.75
C ARG A 463 -6.85 -4.93 12.27
N LYS A 464 -5.62 -4.52 12.60
CA LYS A 464 -4.39 -5.22 12.19
C LYS A 464 -4.30 -6.60 12.81
N LEU A 465 -4.65 -6.71 14.09
CA LEU A 465 -4.63 -7.98 14.81
C LEU A 465 -5.68 -8.97 14.29
N CYS A 466 -6.92 -8.52 14.05
CA CYS A 466 -7.97 -9.35 13.44
C CYS A 466 -7.57 -9.85 12.04
N VAL A 467 -6.99 -8.97 11.22
CA VAL A 467 -6.43 -9.32 9.90
C VAL A 467 -5.36 -10.40 10.02
N SER A 468 -4.38 -10.22 10.92
CA SER A 468 -3.29 -11.17 11.12
C SER A 468 -3.77 -12.52 11.68
N ASP A 469 -4.78 -12.53 12.53
CA ASP A 469 -5.35 -13.77 13.08
C ASP A 469 -6.07 -14.57 11.98
N CYS A 470 -6.87 -13.92 11.12
CA CYS A 470 -7.48 -14.60 9.97
C CYS A 470 -6.43 -15.23 9.05
N ILE A 471 -5.37 -14.50 8.72
CA ILE A 471 -4.29 -14.99 7.86
C ILE A 471 -3.60 -16.21 8.50
N ARG A 472 -3.26 -16.13 9.79
CA ARG A 472 -2.60 -17.20 10.53
C ARG A 472 -3.41 -18.49 10.49
N TRP A 473 -4.69 -18.41 10.86
CA TRP A 473 -5.56 -19.59 10.86
C TRP A 473 -5.76 -20.16 9.46
N SER A 474 -5.93 -19.31 8.44
CA SER A 474 -6.03 -19.76 7.05
C SER A 474 -4.76 -20.45 6.57
N ARG A 475 -3.58 -19.95 6.95
CA ARG A 475 -2.29 -20.60 6.70
C ARG A 475 -2.22 -21.96 7.38
N ASP A 476 -2.65 -22.06 8.64
CA ASP A 476 -2.57 -23.30 9.42
C ASP A 476 -3.52 -24.37 8.87
N ILE A 477 -4.74 -24.00 8.45
CA ILE A 477 -5.65 -24.90 7.71
C ILE A 477 -4.99 -25.36 6.41
N TYR A 478 -4.44 -24.43 5.63
CA TYR A 478 -3.80 -24.73 4.36
C TYR A 478 -2.60 -25.68 4.51
N ILE A 479 -1.72 -25.47 5.48
CA ILE A 479 -0.57 -26.35 5.71
C ILE A 479 -1.00 -27.72 6.24
N GLN A 480 -1.99 -27.78 7.13
CA GLN A 480 -2.57 -29.07 7.53
C GLN A 480 -3.17 -29.81 6.33
N HIS A 481 -3.79 -29.08 5.41
CA HIS A 481 -4.32 -29.65 4.18
C HIS A 481 -3.25 -30.20 3.24
N LEU A 482 -2.12 -29.50 3.12
CA LEU A 482 -1.00 -30.00 2.30
C LEU A 482 -0.28 -31.20 2.92
N THR A 483 -0.02 -31.14 4.22
CA THR A 483 0.92 -32.05 4.90
C THR A 483 0.22 -33.18 5.66
N GLY A 484 -1.07 -33.05 5.92
CA GLY A 484 -1.80 -33.92 6.86
C GLY A 484 -1.52 -33.60 8.33
N ALA A 485 -0.46 -32.86 8.65
CA ALA A 485 -0.04 -32.58 10.02
C ALA A 485 -0.86 -31.43 10.64
N LYS A 486 -1.52 -31.70 11.78
CA LYS A 486 -2.31 -30.70 12.51
C LYS A 486 -1.42 -29.53 12.96
N GLN A 487 -1.84 -28.31 12.66
CA GLN A 487 -1.05 -27.09 12.93
C GLN A 487 -1.48 -26.35 14.22
N TYR A 488 -2.54 -26.82 14.89
CA TYR A 488 -3.13 -26.17 16.06
C TYR A 488 -3.65 -27.22 17.05
N CYS A 489 -3.57 -26.91 18.35
CA CYS A 489 -4.09 -27.77 19.42
C CYS A 489 -5.57 -27.47 19.66
N THR A 490 -6.38 -28.51 19.84
CA THR A 490 -7.79 -28.40 20.27
C THR A 490 -7.82 -28.72 21.76
N GLY A 491 -7.74 -27.71 22.63
CA GLY A 491 -7.89 -27.89 24.08
C GLY A 491 -6.75 -27.42 25.00
N SER A 492 -5.78 -26.64 24.54
CA SER A 492 -4.77 -26.02 25.41
C SER A 492 -4.89 -24.50 25.32
N PRO A 493 -4.57 -23.76 26.41
CA PRO A 493 -4.53 -22.32 26.33
C PRO A 493 -3.54 -21.90 25.24
N PRO A 494 -3.78 -20.73 24.64
CA PRO A 494 -2.98 -20.21 23.55
C PRO A 494 -1.46 -20.39 23.81
N SER A 495 -0.75 -21.07 22.89
CA SER A 495 0.73 -21.26 22.88
C SER A 495 1.49 -20.00 23.34
N PRO A 496 2.71 -20.04 23.91
CA PRO A 496 3.43 -18.85 24.41
C PRO A 496 3.69 -17.71 23.37
N VAL A 497 3.41 -17.93 22.09
CA VAL A 497 3.37 -16.86 21.06
C VAL A 497 2.04 -16.11 21.06
N HIS A 498 0.99 -16.79 21.47
CA HIS A 498 -0.40 -16.38 21.55
C HIS A 498 -0.63 -15.61 22.87
N SER A 499 0.13 -15.90 23.94
CA SER A 499 0.22 -15.06 25.14
C SER A 499 0.78 -13.67 24.84
N ARG A 500 1.84 -13.50 24.05
CA ARG A 500 2.38 -12.15 23.73
C ARG A 500 1.39 -11.23 23.00
N THR A 501 0.52 -11.77 22.15
CA THR A 501 -0.50 -10.95 21.46
C THR A 501 -1.72 -10.64 22.32
N THR A 502 -2.08 -11.53 23.25
CA THR A 502 -3.14 -11.28 24.24
C THR A 502 -2.64 -10.35 25.33
N GLU A 503 -1.42 -10.57 25.84
CA GLU A 503 -0.64 -9.66 26.69
C GLU A 503 -0.44 -8.30 26.03
N LEU A 504 -0.23 -8.18 24.71
CA LEU A 504 -0.17 -6.86 24.07
C LEU A 504 -1.54 -6.16 24.04
N THR A 505 -2.65 -6.88 23.91
CA THR A 505 -3.99 -6.27 24.09
C THR A 505 -4.26 -5.90 25.54
N GLU A 506 -3.84 -6.73 26.51
CA GLU A 506 -4.03 -6.51 27.94
C GLU A 506 -3.07 -5.44 28.50
N LEU A 507 -1.80 -5.43 28.12
CA LEU A 507 -0.78 -4.44 28.50
C LEU A 507 -1.04 -3.08 27.86
N TRP A 508 -1.56 -3.03 26.63
CA TRP A 508 -2.01 -1.75 26.05
C TRP A 508 -3.32 -1.27 26.67
N ALA A 509 -4.27 -2.17 26.96
CA ALA A 509 -5.47 -1.82 27.72
C ALA A 509 -5.12 -1.36 29.16
N PHE A 510 -4.05 -1.91 29.75
CA PHE A 510 -3.53 -1.51 31.05
C PHE A 510 -2.78 -0.17 30.97
N SER A 511 -2.01 0.09 29.91
CA SER A 511 -1.34 1.37 29.73
C SER A 511 -2.32 2.52 29.47
N GLU A 512 -3.47 2.27 28.85
CA GLU A 512 -4.51 3.29 28.68
C GLU A 512 -5.22 3.61 30.00
N ARG A 513 -5.40 2.65 30.93
CA ARG A 513 -5.88 2.96 32.30
C ARG A 513 -4.96 3.93 33.04
N LEU A 514 -3.65 3.83 32.83
CA LEU A 514 -2.66 4.73 33.43
C LEU A 514 -2.75 6.15 32.85
N ILE A 515 -2.96 6.28 31.55
CA ILE A 515 -3.09 7.58 30.87
C ILE A 515 -4.37 8.31 31.29
N ASP A 516 -5.50 7.60 31.44
CA ASP A 516 -6.74 8.21 31.97
C ASP A 516 -6.61 8.57 33.47
N SER A 517 -5.80 7.85 34.25
CA SER A 517 -5.53 8.19 35.65
C SER A 517 -4.60 9.40 35.83
N GLU A 518 -3.64 9.61 34.93
CA GLU A 518 -2.79 10.81 34.91
C GLU A 518 -3.58 12.07 34.50
N LEU A 519 -4.56 11.94 33.59
CA LEU A 519 -5.48 13.01 33.22
C LEU A 519 -6.43 13.41 34.37
N ILE A 520 -6.82 12.46 35.23
CA ILE A 520 -7.59 12.75 36.45
C ILE A 520 -6.70 13.45 37.50
N PHE A 521 -5.41 13.12 37.56
CA PHE A 521 -4.46 13.78 38.48
C PHE A 521 -4.14 15.22 38.06
N GLU A 522 -4.07 15.51 36.75
CA GLU A 522 -3.92 16.88 36.24
C GLU A 522 -5.19 17.73 36.41
N GLN A 523 -6.39 17.13 36.32
CA GLN A 523 -7.64 17.86 36.61
C GLN A 523 -7.81 18.17 38.11
N CYS A 524 -7.39 17.29 39.02
CA CYS A 524 -7.43 17.56 40.46
C CYS A 524 -6.41 18.63 40.92
N ASN A 525 -5.26 18.75 40.26
CA ASN A 525 -4.24 19.77 40.60
C ASN A 525 -4.61 21.20 40.18
N SER A 526 -5.67 21.39 39.40
CA SER A 526 -6.17 22.74 39.03
C SER A 526 -7.03 23.42 40.12
N SER A 527 -7.21 22.78 41.28
CA SER A 527 -8.06 23.28 42.38
C SER A 527 -7.30 23.75 43.63
N TRP A 528 -5.97 23.84 43.58
CA TRP A 528 -5.16 24.42 44.66
C TRP A 528 -4.71 25.85 44.33
N HIS A 529 -5.56 26.82 44.67
CA HIS A 529 -5.11 28.21 44.89
C HIS A 529 -4.65 28.33 46.35
N PRO A 530 -3.40 28.73 46.64
CA PRO A 530 -3.05 29.21 47.97
C PRO A 530 -3.61 30.63 48.11
N ASN A 531 -4.61 30.77 48.98
CA ASN A 531 -4.94 32.07 49.58
C ASN A 531 -3.88 32.40 50.64
N ASN A 532 -3.44 33.67 50.60
CA ASN A 532 -2.51 34.40 51.46
C ASN A 532 -1.02 34.30 51.13
#